data_AF-A0A1X7USP3-F1
#
_entry.id   AF-A0A1X7USP3-F1
#
_cell.length_a   1.000
_cell.length_b   1.000
_cell.length_c   1.000
_cell.angle_alpha   90.00
_cell.angle_beta   90.00
_cell.angle_gamma   90.00
#
_symmetry.space_group_name_H-M   'P 1'
#
loop_
_entity.id
_entity.type
_entity.pdbx_description
1 polymer ?
#
loop_
_entity_poly.entity_id
_entity_poly.type
_entity_poly.pdbx_seq_one_letter_code
_entity_poly.pdbx_strand_id
1 'polypeptide(L)'
;MNGLIPRVHGNAGKTPNQTLTCDNILRDLVFTRNYTEVHGISLPGSIPGMKSYKNKFLPCSTSKRQGYLENAESCEELHVKACAETTFNMLWRCYVPYIEKMKPMSDWYATCKEISGLIIRSNNMQSDETINE
;
A
#
# COMPACT_ATOMS: atom_id res chain seq x y z
N MET A 1 44.46 26.13 -37.69
CA MET A 1 43.66 26.59 -36.55
C MET A 1 42.90 25.39 -36.01
N ASN A 2 43.40 24.74 -34.96
CA ASN A 2 42.70 23.62 -34.34
C ASN A 2 42.06 24.16 -33.06
N GLY A 3 40.81 24.60 -33.18
CA GLY A 3 40.04 25.18 -32.07
C GLY A 3 39.70 24.13 -31.01
N LEU A 4 39.48 24.61 -29.78
CA LEU A 4 39.07 23.80 -28.65
C LEU A 4 37.73 23.10 -28.95
N ILE A 5 37.73 21.77 -29.00
CA ILE A 5 36.52 20.97 -29.16
C ILE A 5 35.81 20.90 -27.81
N PRO A 6 34.52 21.27 -27.71
CA PRO A 6 33.79 21.18 -26.45
C PRO A 6 33.69 19.71 -26.00
N ARG A 7 33.96 19.48 -24.72
CA ARG A 7 33.88 18.15 -24.12
C ARG A 7 32.43 17.67 -24.10
N VAL A 8 32.11 16.69 -24.93
CA VAL A 8 30.80 16.03 -24.93
C VAL A 8 30.83 14.91 -23.87
N HIS A 9 29.82 14.88 -23.00
CA HIS A 9 29.68 13.83 -21.99
C HIS A 9 29.41 12.47 -22.67
N GLY A 10 30.02 11.37 -22.19
CA GLY A 10 29.87 10.03 -22.81
C GLY A 10 28.45 9.46 -22.81
N ASN A 11 27.56 10.07 -22.01
CA ASN A 11 26.12 9.76 -21.97
C ASN A 11 25.25 10.82 -22.67
N ALA A 12 25.83 11.77 -23.41
CA ALA A 12 25.05 12.70 -24.21
C ALA A 12 24.17 11.92 -25.20
N GLY A 13 22.86 12.15 -25.15
CA GLY A 13 21.87 11.44 -25.99
C GLY A 13 21.50 10.02 -25.53
N LYS A 14 22.04 9.52 -24.40
CA LYS A 14 21.67 8.21 -23.85
C LYS A 14 20.74 8.38 -22.65
N THR A 15 19.61 7.67 -22.66
CA THR A 15 18.76 7.56 -21.48
C THR A 15 19.47 6.70 -20.43
N PRO A 16 19.51 7.12 -19.16
CA PRO A 16 20.08 6.29 -18.10
C PRO A 16 19.42 4.90 -18.04
N ASN A 17 20.22 3.85 -17.88
CA ASN A 17 19.71 2.47 -17.72
C ASN A 17 18.85 2.29 -16.45
N GLN A 18 18.83 3.29 -15.56
CA GLN A 18 18.04 3.31 -14.33
C GLN A 18 16.91 4.34 -14.39
N THR A 19 16.50 4.79 -15.59
CA THR A 19 15.38 5.70 -15.72
C THR A 19 14.09 5.04 -15.27
N LEU A 20 13.41 5.69 -14.32
CA LEU A 20 12.08 5.31 -13.88
C LEU A 20 11.07 5.62 -15.00
N THR A 21 10.55 4.58 -15.65
CA THR A 21 9.56 4.72 -16.73
C THR A 21 8.17 4.93 -16.17
N CYS A 22 7.27 5.52 -16.96
CA CYS A 22 5.86 5.66 -16.58
C CYS A 22 5.22 4.30 -16.23
N ASP A 23 5.55 3.24 -16.97
CA ASP A 23 5.03 1.90 -16.71
C ASP A 23 5.47 1.35 -15.35
N ASN A 24 6.73 1.59 -14.96
CA ASN A 24 7.23 1.17 -13.65
C ASN A 24 6.52 1.93 -12.53
N ILE A 25 6.30 3.25 -12.71
CA ILE A 25 5.53 4.05 -11.75
C ILE A 25 4.12 3.50 -11.61
N LEU A 26 3.42 3.27 -12.73
CA LEU A 26 2.06 2.75 -12.70
C LEU A 26 1.98 1.39 -12.04
N ARG A 27 2.93 0.49 -12.31
CA ARG A 27 3.02 -0.83 -11.67
C ARG A 27 3.14 -0.70 -10.15
N ASP A 28 4.09 0.10 -9.66
CA ASP A 28 4.30 0.28 -8.21
C ASP A 28 3.06 0.89 -7.53
N LEU A 29 2.36 1.82 -8.20
CA LEU A 29 1.14 2.43 -7.67
C LEU A 29 -0.04 1.46 -7.66
N VAL A 30 -0.19 0.63 -8.69
CA VAL A 30 -1.20 -0.44 -8.74
C VAL A 30 -0.92 -1.47 -7.66
N PHE A 31 0.33 -1.90 -7.52
CA PHE A 31 0.76 -2.79 -6.44
C PHE A 31 0.38 -2.20 -5.08
N THR A 32 0.78 -0.96 -4.80
CA THR A 32 0.53 -0.32 -3.50
C THR A 32 -0.97 -0.23 -3.16
N ARG A 33 -1.81 0.05 -4.16
CA ARG A 33 -3.27 0.06 -3.99
C ARG A 33 -3.78 -1.33 -3.65
N ASN A 34 -3.41 -2.34 -4.45
CA ASN A 34 -3.83 -3.73 -4.25
C ASN A 34 -3.36 -4.27 -2.89
N TYR A 35 -2.11 -4.01 -2.53
CA TYR A 35 -1.54 -4.33 -1.21
C TYR A 35 -2.42 -3.76 -0.08
N THR A 36 -2.88 -2.53 -0.25
CA THR A 36 -3.74 -1.87 0.75
C THR A 36 -5.19 -2.36 0.70
N GLU A 37 -5.69 -2.88 -0.41
CA GLU A 37 -7.00 -3.56 -0.41
C GLU A 37 -6.95 -4.86 0.40
N VAL A 38 -5.82 -5.59 0.34
CA VAL A 38 -5.66 -6.88 1.03
C VAL A 38 -5.32 -6.68 2.51
N HIS A 39 -4.38 -5.79 2.80
CA HIS A 39 -3.83 -5.61 4.15
C HIS A 39 -4.41 -4.40 4.89
N GLY A 40 -5.03 -3.46 4.17
CA GLY A 40 -5.49 -2.21 4.75
C GLY A 40 -6.76 -2.37 5.57
N ILE A 41 -6.88 -1.52 6.57
CA ILE A 41 -8.03 -1.43 7.47
C ILE A 41 -8.68 -0.05 7.23
N SER A 42 -10.01 -0.05 7.19
CA SER A 42 -10.80 1.18 7.19
C SER A 42 -11.13 1.60 8.62
N LEU A 43 -11.25 2.91 8.87
CA LEU A 43 -11.61 3.40 10.20
C LEU A 43 -12.94 2.79 10.69
N PRO A 44 -13.05 2.47 11.99
CA PRO A 44 -14.32 2.06 12.59
C PRO A 44 -15.39 3.12 12.34
N GLY A 45 -16.59 2.68 11.97
CA GLY A 45 -17.68 3.57 11.54
C GLY A 45 -17.72 3.83 10.02
N SER A 46 -16.79 3.26 9.23
CA SER A 46 -16.98 3.13 7.78
C SER A 46 -17.83 1.88 7.51
N ILE A 47 -18.99 2.05 6.87
CA ILE A 47 -19.92 0.96 6.56
C ILE A 47 -19.32 0.07 5.45
N PRO A 48 -19.20 -1.26 5.63
CA PRO A 48 -18.77 -2.18 4.57
C PRO A 48 -19.66 -2.03 3.33
N GLY A 49 -19.06 -1.82 2.16
CA GLY A 49 -19.79 -1.61 0.89
C GLY A 49 -20.10 -0.16 0.53
N MET A 50 -19.96 0.79 1.46
CA MET A 50 -19.96 2.23 1.14
C MET A 50 -18.54 2.71 0.90
N LYS A 51 -18.32 3.38 -0.24
CA LYS A 51 -17.05 4.06 -0.56
C LYS A 51 -16.84 5.24 0.39
N SER A 52 -16.30 4.95 1.57
CA SER A 52 -15.69 5.94 2.42
C SER A 52 -14.37 6.35 1.76
N TYR A 53 -14.29 7.55 1.19
CA TYR A 53 -13.03 8.14 0.72
C TYR A 53 -12.05 8.44 1.88
N LYS A 54 -12.33 7.97 3.09
CA LYS A 54 -11.48 8.15 4.26
C LYS A 54 -10.22 7.30 4.11
N ASN A 55 -9.12 7.84 4.63
CA ASN A 55 -7.80 7.25 4.64
C ASN A 55 -7.83 5.73 4.88
N LYS A 56 -7.09 5.00 4.06
CA LYS A 56 -6.84 3.57 4.29
C LYS A 56 -5.61 3.46 5.16
N PHE A 57 -5.68 2.59 6.17
CA PHE A 57 -4.59 2.42 7.10
C PHE A 57 -3.95 1.06 6.93
N LEU A 58 -2.63 1.02 6.76
CA LEU A 58 -1.89 -0.20 7.01
C LEU A 58 -1.86 -0.50 8.52
N PRO A 59 -2.09 -1.75 8.93
CA PRO A 59 -1.96 -2.17 10.32
C PRO A 59 -0.60 -1.79 10.91
N CYS A 60 -0.54 -1.63 12.24
CA CYS A 60 0.72 -1.31 12.91
C CYS A 60 1.77 -2.44 12.76
N SER A 61 1.30 -3.68 12.61
CA SER A 61 2.14 -4.86 12.32
C SER A 61 2.76 -4.85 10.93
N THR A 62 2.23 -4.04 10.01
CA THR A 62 2.68 -3.98 8.62
C THR A 62 3.62 -2.79 8.39
N SER A 63 4.62 -2.96 7.54
CA SER A 63 5.57 -1.90 7.23
C SER A 63 5.66 -1.54 5.75
N LYS A 64 6.01 -0.29 5.44
CA LYS A 64 6.29 0.12 4.05
C LYS A 64 7.43 -0.68 3.45
N ARG A 65 8.41 -1.05 4.28
CA ARG A 65 9.49 -1.97 3.91
C ARG A 65 8.96 -3.35 3.54
N GLN A 66 8.02 -3.89 4.33
CA GLN A 66 7.37 -5.16 4.01
C GLN A 66 6.63 -5.10 2.67
N GLY A 67 5.83 -4.06 2.45
CA GLY A 67 5.18 -3.82 1.15
C GLY A 67 6.18 -3.66 0.00
N TYR A 68 7.34 -3.06 0.24
CA TYR A 68 8.41 -2.99 -0.76
C TYR A 68 9.03 -4.36 -1.07
N LEU A 69 9.30 -5.20 -0.06
CA LEU A 69 9.86 -6.53 -0.27
C LEU A 69 8.94 -7.40 -1.12
N GLU A 70 7.64 -7.37 -0.83
CA GLU A 70 6.63 -8.10 -1.61
C GLU A 70 6.47 -7.52 -3.03
N ASN A 71 6.61 -6.21 -3.21
CA ASN A 71 6.66 -5.60 -4.54
C ASN A 71 7.88 -6.06 -5.33
N ALA A 72 9.04 -6.14 -4.66
CA ALA A 72 10.29 -6.57 -5.28
C ALA A 72 10.22 -8.05 -5.70
N GLU A 73 9.64 -8.91 -4.86
CA GLU A 73 9.37 -10.31 -5.17
C GLU A 73 8.41 -10.44 -6.37
N SER A 74 7.30 -9.69 -6.37
CA SER A 74 6.36 -9.67 -7.51
C SER A 74 7.02 -9.17 -8.82
N CYS A 75 7.94 -8.22 -8.72
CA CYS A 75 8.72 -7.78 -9.88
C CYS A 75 9.66 -8.88 -10.39
N GLU A 76 10.30 -9.64 -9.50
CA GLU A 76 11.16 -10.76 -9.84
C GLU A 76 10.39 -11.87 -10.57
N GLU A 77 9.18 -12.21 -10.09
CA GLU A 77 8.26 -13.16 -10.75
C GLU A 77 7.86 -12.71 -12.16
N LEU A 78 7.68 -11.40 -12.36
CA LEU A 78 7.37 -10.81 -13.66
C LEU A 78 8.61 -10.56 -14.54
N HIS A 79 9.80 -10.96 -14.08
CA HIS A 79 11.09 -10.72 -14.74
C HIS A 79 11.33 -9.23 -15.08
N VAL A 80 10.84 -8.34 -14.21
CA VAL A 80 11.04 -6.90 -14.32
C VAL A 80 11.89 -6.39 -13.16
N LYS A 81 12.68 -5.35 -13.41
CA LYS A 81 13.50 -4.75 -12.36
C LYS A 81 12.65 -3.88 -11.44
N ALA A 82 12.62 -4.21 -10.15
CA ALA A 82 12.02 -3.36 -9.13
C ALA A 82 12.75 -2.01 -9.02
N CYS A 83 12.02 -0.94 -8.70
CA CYS A 83 12.65 0.33 -8.35
C CYS A 83 13.37 0.24 -6.99
N ALA A 84 14.22 1.21 -6.68
CA ALA A 84 14.85 1.24 -5.36
C ALA A 84 13.81 1.53 -4.26
N GLU A 85 14.00 0.99 -3.05
CA GLU A 85 13.10 1.21 -1.91
C GLU A 85 12.84 2.70 -1.63
N THR A 86 13.85 3.54 -1.81
CA THR A 86 13.73 5.00 -1.67
C THR A 86 12.79 5.60 -2.71
N THR A 87 12.86 5.13 -3.95
CA THR A 87 11.96 5.51 -5.04
C THR A 87 10.54 5.02 -4.77
N PHE A 88 10.38 3.77 -4.34
CA PHE A 88 9.08 3.21 -3.96
C PHE A 88 8.41 4.05 -2.86
N ASN A 89 9.15 4.34 -1.79
CA ASN A 89 8.66 5.18 -0.68
C ASN A 89 8.31 6.61 -1.13
N MET A 90 9.09 7.18 -2.06
CA MET A 90 8.79 8.47 -2.68
C MET A 90 7.49 8.40 -3.49
N LEU A 91 7.31 7.40 -4.35
CA LEU A 91 6.10 7.22 -5.16
C LEU A 91 4.87 7.06 -4.27
N TRP A 92 4.97 6.24 -3.22
CA TRP A 92 3.91 6.09 -2.23
C TRP A 92 3.49 7.44 -1.64
N ARG A 93 4.46 8.21 -1.16
CA ARG A 93 4.21 9.52 -0.54
C ARG A 93 3.61 10.53 -1.51
N CYS A 94 4.04 10.53 -2.77
CA CYS A 94 3.62 11.52 -3.76
C CYS A 94 2.23 11.21 -4.36
N TYR A 95 1.92 9.94 -4.62
CA TYR A 95 0.75 9.56 -5.42
C TYR A 95 -0.35 8.86 -4.62
N VAL A 96 -0.02 8.25 -3.49
CA VAL A 96 -1.00 7.58 -2.60
C VAL A 96 -0.82 8.00 -1.13
N PRO A 97 -0.79 9.32 -0.83
CA PRO A 97 -0.57 9.81 0.53
C PRO A 97 -1.70 9.43 1.50
N TYR A 98 -2.90 9.15 0.99
CA TYR A 98 -4.07 8.73 1.77
C TYR A 98 -3.98 7.30 2.30
N ILE A 99 -2.93 6.55 1.92
CA ILE A 99 -2.59 5.25 2.49
C ILE A 99 -1.53 5.49 3.56
N GLU A 100 -1.99 5.54 4.81
CA GLU A 100 -1.16 5.85 5.96
C GLU A 100 -0.90 4.62 6.81
N LYS A 101 0.11 4.66 7.68
CA LYS A 101 0.24 3.66 8.73
C LYS A 101 -0.65 4.04 9.91
N MET A 102 -1.32 3.05 10.48
CA MET A 102 -2.01 3.20 11.75
C MET A 102 -1.00 3.51 12.86
N LYS A 103 -1.26 4.52 13.68
CA LYS A 103 -0.45 4.79 14.87
C LYS A 103 -0.80 3.75 15.95
N PRO A 104 0.12 3.34 16.84
CA PRO A 104 -0.16 2.32 17.86
C PRO A 104 -1.39 2.61 18.73
N MET A 105 -1.62 3.88 19.08
CA MET A 105 -2.79 4.27 19.89
C MET A 105 -4.13 4.18 19.12
N SER A 106 -4.07 4.16 17.79
CA SER A 106 -5.22 3.88 16.93
C SER A 106 -5.42 2.39 16.61
N ASP A 107 -4.48 1.52 17.00
CA ASP A 107 -4.53 0.07 16.76
C ASP A 107 -5.40 -0.69 17.77
N TRP A 108 -6.51 -0.06 18.19
CA TRP A 108 -7.55 -0.76 18.97
C TRP A 108 -8.21 -1.91 18.17
N TYR A 109 -7.82 -2.10 16.89
CA TYR A 109 -8.43 -3.04 15.96
C TYR A 109 -8.37 -4.48 16.44
N ALA A 110 -7.27 -4.96 17.03
CA ALA A 110 -7.22 -6.34 17.53
C ALA A 110 -8.25 -6.56 18.64
N THR A 111 -8.23 -5.71 19.67
CA THR A 111 -9.16 -5.76 20.79
C THR A 111 -10.61 -5.54 20.34
N CYS A 112 -10.88 -4.61 19.42
CA CYS A 112 -12.25 -4.37 19.00
C CYS A 112 -12.75 -5.30 17.90
N LYS A 113 -11.89 -5.99 17.15
CA LYS A 113 -12.28 -7.15 16.34
C LYS A 113 -12.70 -8.31 17.23
N GLU A 114 -11.98 -8.52 18.34
CA GLU A 114 -12.37 -9.50 19.36
C GLU A 114 -13.70 -9.13 20.01
N ILE A 115 -13.85 -7.89 20.50
CA ILE A 115 -15.11 -7.40 21.09
C ILE A 115 -16.26 -7.43 20.08
N SER A 116 -16.06 -6.99 18.83
CA SER A 116 -17.10 -7.03 17.79
C SER A 116 -17.49 -8.47 17.45
N GLY A 117 -16.52 -9.38 17.40
CA GLY A 117 -16.77 -10.82 17.23
C GLY A 117 -17.61 -11.40 18.37
N LEU A 118 -17.36 -10.96 19.62
CA LEU A 118 -18.17 -11.35 20.77
C LEU A 118 -19.60 -10.79 20.69
N ILE A 119 -19.77 -9.52 20.30
CA ILE A 119 -21.09 -8.88 20.15
C ILE A 119 -21.92 -9.56 19.05
N ILE A 120 -21.33 -9.87 17.90
CA ILE A 120 -22.04 -10.56 16.81
C ILE A 120 -22.49 -11.96 17.25
N ARG A 121 -21.62 -12.70 17.95
CA ARG A 121 -21.97 -14.03 18.48
C ARG A 121 -23.09 -13.93 19.52
N SER A 122 -23.06 -12.95 20.42
CA SER A 122 -24.12 -12.80 21.43
C SER A 122 -25.46 -12.42 20.81
N ASN A 123 -25.47 -11.54 19.81
CA ASN A 123 -26.70 -11.16 19.09
C ASN A 123 -27.29 -12.34 18.31
N ASN A 124 -26.46 -13.19 17.71
CA ASN A 124 -26.94 -14.39 17.02
C ASN A 124 -27.48 -15.45 17.99
N MET A 125 -26.99 -15.49 19.24
CA MET A 125 -27.54 -16.39 20.27
C MET A 125 -28.90 -15.91 20.80
N GLN A 126 -29.16 -14.60 20.85
CA GLN A 126 -30.45 -14.06 21.28
C GLN A 126 -31.58 -14.24 20.24
N SER A 127 -31.26 -14.31 18.95
CA SER A 127 -32.27 -14.50 17.90
C SER A 127 -32.82 -15.93 17.81
N ASP A 128 -32.10 -16.94 18.32
CA ASP A 128 -32.56 -18.34 18.31
C ASP A 128 -33.43 -18.70 19.52
N GLU A 129 -33.44 -17.87 20.57
CA GLU A 129 -34.24 -18.12 21.78
C GLU A 129 -35.68 -17.58 21.69
N THR A 130 -36.06 -16.87 20.61
CA THR A 130 -37.39 -16.28 20.43
C THR A 130 -38.33 -17.05 19.48
N ILE A 131 -38.01 -18.30 19.15
CA ILE A 131 -38.86 -19.19 18.35
C ILE A 131 -39.18 -20.45 19.16
N ASN A 132 -39.95 -20.29 20.23
CA ASN A 132 -40.70 -21.38 20.88
C ASN A 132 -41.66 -20.78 21.93
N GLU A 133 -42.71 -20.11 21.46
CA GLU A 133 -44.02 -20.06 22.13
C GLU A 133 -45.13 -20.17 21.08
#